data_AF-U2LLW5-F1
#
_entry.id   AF-U2LLW5-F1
#
_cell.length_a   1.000
_cell.length_b   1.000
_cell.length_c   1.000
_cell.angle_alpha   90.00
_cell.angle_beta   90.00
_cell.angle_gamma   90.00
#
_symmetry.space_group_name_H-M   'P 1'
#
loop_
_entity.id
_entity.type
_entity.pdbx_description
1 polymer ?
#
loop_
_entity_poly.entity_id
_entity_poly.type
_entity_poly.pdbx_seq_one_letter_code
_entity_poly.pdbx_strand_id
1 'polypeptide(L)'
;MIKFLVKGQNIETLEHEVIAADQIAFVKIHFVFDNSWKPLHKVVQFTQDEFTYNRVLGFDETSCHLPAELAAGAVKMSLFGYDAESSETVRATTVVKTLHIRPSGFDGESSNVPPTPDLYQQLLQKISEKGADGKSAFEIAVENGFIGTEAEWLESLKGKDGKDGVDGKNGQDGKDGIDGKSAYEIAIANGYFGTESEWLESLKGKNGIDGQPGKDGIDGTNGQDGKDGIDGTPGTDGKSAYIIAVEHGFTGTETEWLESLKGKDGTDGQPGKDGVDGKDGVTPDMSDYPNKADFEALQQKLQSLQDSTMDYIMGLTSRCDSFDTEIQEIDANAQQLRDSVQFDFQTKEEEILALETRIIALESRSGIEYITVFSSGSDALQKYGESVYTYYNDGYRSLAGFAESYPHFCCTENDYALYFNQSDFSWAGTVFVLCLTPVALTSSMNLILSYTVGASQDAEFYLVKKTDKTGAELAQYIYEEIQAGNAVTLQFKWLYSDTYISVMQSLENVPDGEYYLAFKGTSDNSHPMIKSIKFMGG
;
A
#
# COMPACT_ATOMS: atom_id res chain seq x y z
N MET A 1 -9.48 2.29 21.04
CA MET A 1 -8.08 2.21 20.65
C MET A 1 -8.02 2.33 19.14
N ILE A 2 -7.10 3.11 18.57
CA ILE A 2 -6.96 3.22 17.11
C ILE A 2 -5.81 2.31 16.66
N LYS A 3 -6.06 1.47 15.65
CA LYS A 3 -5.09 0.49 15.16
C LYS A 3 -4.99 0.54 13.64
N PHE A 4 -3.76 0.60 13.12
CA PHE A 4 -3.46 0.61 11.70
C PHE A 4 -2.59 -0.59 11.31
N LEU A 5 -2.73 -1.04 10.07
CA LEU A 5 -1.85 -2.00 9.41
C LEU A 5 -1.09 -1.29 8.30
N VAL A 6 0.23 -1.39 8.33
CA VAL A 6 1.14 -0.80 7.35
C VAL A 6 1.69 -1.92 6.47
N LYS A 7 1.27 -1.92 5.20
CA LYS A 7 1.63 -2.92 4.19
C LYS A 7 2.23 -2.23 2.97
N GLY A 8 3.50 -2.47 2.68
CA GLY A 8 4.23 -1.69 1.67
C GLY A 8 4.05 -0.19 1.92
N GLN A 9 3.63 0.58 0.93
CA GLN A 9 3.41 2.02 1.12
C GLN A 9 2.01 2.39 1.63
N ASN A 10 1.14 1.43 1.98
CA ASN A 10 -0.25 1.71 2.35
C ASN A 10 -0.49 1.65 3.88
N ILE A 11 -1.45 2.44 4.37
CA ILE A 11 -1.95 2.43 5.76
C ILE A 11 -3.45 2.07 5.77
N GLU A 12 -3.74 0.85 6.20
CA GLU A 12 -5.08 0.29 6.39
C GLU A 12 -5.56 0.51 7.83
N THR A 13 -6.82 0.87 8.03
CA THR A 13 -7.40 1.01 9.38
C THR A 13 -7.94 -0.35 9.82
N LEU A 14 -7.48 -0.87 10.95
CA LEU A 14 -7.97 -2.12 11.53
C LEU A 14 -9.05 -1.89 12.59
N GLU A 15 -8.89 -0.88 13.43
CA GLU A 15 -9.85 -0.50 14.46
C GLU A 15 -9.99 1.02 14.49
N HIS A 16 -11.23 1.51 14.56
CA HIS A 16 -11.55 2.93 14.55
C HIS A 16 -12.31 3.34 15.82
N GLU A 17 -11.84 4.42 16.44
CA GLU A 17 -12.53 5.12 17.52
C GLU A 17 -12.64 6.60 17.17
N VAL A 18 -13.68 7.26 17.69
CA VAL A 18 -13.88 8.70 17.51
C VAL A 18 -12.83 9.46 18.32
N ILE A 19 -12.03 10.29 17.65
CA ILE A 19 -11.07 11.18 18.31
C ILE A 19 -11.81 12.47 18.69
N ALA A 20 -12.05 12.68 19.98
CA ALA A 20 -12.55 13.95 20.50
C ALA A 20 -11.39 14.90 20.81
N ALA A 21 -11.50 16.16 20.40
CA ALA A 21 -10.41 17.14 20.52
C ALA A 21 -9.94 17.40 21.96
N ASP A 22 -10.83 17.25 22.95
CA ASP A 22 -10.53 17.42 24.37
C ASP A 22 -9.78 16.23 25.00
N GLN A 23 -9.73 15.08 24.32
CA GLN A 23 -9.06 13.86 24.80
C GLN A 23 -7.78 13.53 24.00
N ILE A 24 -7.39 14.38 23.05
CA ILE A 24 -6.38 14.03 22.04
C ILE A 24 -5.02 13.63 22.63
N ALA A 25 -4.58 14.27 23.71
CA ALA A 25 -3.33 13.97 24.40
C ALA A 25 -3.27 12.53 24.96
N PHE A 26 -4.44 11.90 25.18
CA PHE A 26 -4.56 10.54 25.71
C PHE A 26 -4.80 9.49 24.62
N VAL A 27 -5.02 9.91 23.37
CA VAL A 27 -5.28 8.98 22.28
C VAL A 27 -3.97 8.35 21.81
N LYS A 28 -3.89 7.03 22.03
CA LYS A 28 -2.77 6.19 21.60
C LYS A 28 -3.14 5.43 20.32
N ILE A 29 -2.29 5.56 19.32
CA ILE A 29 -2.40 4.87 18.03
C ILE A 29 -1.43 3.70 18.03
N HIS A 30 -1.87 2.54 17.53
CA HIS A 30 -1.07 1.34 17.35
C HIS A 30 -0.92 1.01 15.86
N PHE A 31 0.23 0.46 15.50
CA PHE A 31 0.62 0.09 14.15
C PHE A 31 1.02 -1.39 14.13
N VAL A 32 0.56 -2.10 13.11
CA VAL A 32 1.04 -3.43 12.76
C VAL A 32 1.83 -3.28 11.47
N PHE A 33 3.09 -3.68 11.48
CA PHE A 33 3.99 -3.54 10.34
C PHE A 33 4.16 -4.87 9.63
N ASP A 34 4.09 -4.86 8.31
CA ASP A 34 4.49 -6.02 7.52
C ASP A 34 6.02 -6.22 7.54
N ASN A 35 6.50 -7.28 6.89
CA ASN A 35 7.92 -7.62 6.88
C ASN A 35 8.81 -6.58 6.19
N SER A 36 8.27 -5.75 5.29
CA SER A 36 9.06 -4.75 4.55
C SER A 36 9.46 -3.56 5.44
N TRP A 37 8.71 -3.29 6.51
CA TRP A 37 8.98 -2.22 7.45
C TRP A 37 9.80 -2.63 8.67
N LYS A 38 9.90 -3.94 8.95
CA LYS A 38 10.66 -4.46 10.10
C LYS A 38 12.11 -3.97 10.18
N PRO A 39 12.92 -3.94 9.09
CA PRO A 39 14.32 -3.51 9.17
C PRO A 39 14.50 -2.00 9.24
N LEU A 40 13.42 -1.19 9.24
CA LEU A 40 13.51 0.25 9.17
C LEU A 40 13.32 0.90 10.54
N HIS A 41 14.05 1.98 10.77
CA HIS A 41 13.79 2.93 11.84
C HIS A 41 12.63 3.86 11.43
N LYS A 42 11.58 3.95 12.25
CA LYS A 42 10.28 4.52 11.84
C LYS A 42 10.00 5.85 12.51
N VAL A 43 9.42 6.77 11.74
CA VAL A 43 8.91 8.06 12.19
C VAL A 43 7.50 8.25 11.64
N VAL A 44 6.55 8.51 12.53
CA VAL A 44 5.19 8.91 12.18
C VAL A 44 5.15 10.43 12.10
N GLN A 45 4.60 10.97 11.02
CA GLN A 45 4.41 12.39 10.82
C GLN A 45 2.92 12.71 10.79
N PHE A 46 2.53 13.74 11.53
CA PHE A 46 1.20 14.32 11.52
C PHE A 46 1.26 15.74 11.01
N THR A 47 0.44 16.09 10.02
CA THR A 47 0.38 17.42 9.42
C THR A 47 -1.05 17.94 9.49
N GLN A 48 -1.21 19.13 10.08
CA GLN A 48 -2.47 19.87 10.11
C GLN A 48 -2.17 21.32 9.77
N ASP A 49 -2.85 21.84 8.75
CA ASP A 49 -2.57 23.14 8.15
C ASP A 49 -1.07 23.28 7.76
N GLU A 50 -0.36 24.25 8.32
CA GLU A 50 1.07 24.47 8.08
C GLU A 50 1.98 23.78 9.12
N PHE A 51 1.41 23.15 10.14
CA PHE A 51 2.16 22.56 11.24
C PHE A 51 2.42 21.07 11.01
N THR A 52 3.64 20.65 11.30
CA THR A 52 4.08 19.25 11.18
C THR A 52 4.65 18.76 12.51
N TYR A 53 4.16 17.61 12.96
CA TYR A 53 4.52 16.99 14.24
C TYR A 53 5.04 15.58 13.98
N ASN A 54 6.27 15.31 14.39
CA ASN A 54 6.89 13.99 14.23
C ASN A 54 6.87 13.21 15.55
N ARG A 55 6.67 11.89 15.46
CA ARG A 55 6.80 10.92 16.56
C ARG A 55 7.70 9.79 16.10
N VAL A 56 8.85 9.64 16.75
CA VAL A 56 9.80 8.57 16.46
C VAL A 56 9.32 7.29 17.15
N LEU A 57 9.27 6.18 16.41
CA LEU A 57 8.98 4.85 16.93
C LEU A 57 10.24 3.97 17.00
N GLY A 58 11.25 4.24 16.17
CA GLY A 58 12.43 3.40 16.08
C GLY A 58 12.16 2.06 15.40
N PHE A 59 12.83 0.99 15.84
CA PHE A 59 12.73 -0.33 15.22
C PHE A 59 11.51 -1.12 15.73
N ASP A 60 11.38 -1.22 17.05
CA ASP A 60 10.48 -2.17 17.72
C ASP A 60 9.18 -1.54 18.21
N GLU A 61 9.11 -0.22 18.40
CA GLU A 61 7.87 0.39 18.89
C GLU A 61 6.79 0.38 17.82
N THR A 62 5.58 0.02 18.26
CA THR A 62 4.41 -0.13 17.41
C THR A 62 3.32 0.86 17.78
N SER A 63 3.61 1.90 18.56
CA SER A 63 2.58 2.82 19.00
C SER A 63 3.11 4.19 19.41
N CYS A 64 2.33 5.23 19.18
CA CYS A 64 2.60 6.58 19.68
C CYS A 64 1.31 7.29 20.10
N HIS A 65 1.45 8.35 20.89
CA HIS A 65 0.34 9.25 21.21
C HIS A 65 0.18 10.30 20.11
N LEU A 66 -1.07 10.69 19.84
CA LEU A 66 -1.34 11.86 19.00
C LEU A 66 -0.69 13.12 19.59
N PRO A 67 -0.17 14.02 18.75
CA PRO A 67 0.26 15.34 19.22
C PRO A 67 -0.90 16.09 19.88
N ALA A 68 -0.65 16.63 21.08
CA ALA A 68 -1.65 17.32 21.88
C ALA A 68 -2.04 18.68 21.24
N GLU A 69 -1.21 19.16 20.32
CA GLU A 69 -1.36 20.42 19.60
C GLU A 69 -2.33 20.33 18.41
N LEU A 70 -2.77 19.14 18.04
CA LEU A 70 -3.76 18.95 16.97
C LEU A 70 -5.15 19.42 17.42
N ALA A 71 -5.83 20.15 16.54
CA ALA A 71 -7.17 20.68 16.76
C ALA A 71 -8.23 19.84 16.04
N ALA A 72 -9.50 20.12 16.34
CA ALA A 72 -10.62 19.56 15.59
C ALA A 72 -10.50 19.87 14.08
N GLY A 73 -10.68 18.86 13.24
CA GLY A 73 -10.49 18.97 11.79
C GLY A 73 -9.80 17.74 11.19
N ALA A 74 -9.40 17.88 9.93
CA ALA A 74 -8.64 16.86 9.21
C ALA A 74 -7.15 16.95 9.57
N VAL A 75 -6.52 15.80 9.83
CA VAL A 75 -5.08 15.67 10.09
C VAL A 75 -4.52 14.64 9.14
N LYS A 76 -3.47 15.00 8.41
CA LYS A 76 -2.75 14.07 7.54
C LYS A 76 -1.73 13.29 8.37
N MET A 77 -1.64 11.99 8.16
CA MET A 77 -0.70 11.10 8.81
C MET A 77 0.09 10.34 7.74
N SER A 78 1.41 10.28 7.87
CA SER A 78 2.29 9.45 7.04
C SER A 78 3.37 8.80 7.90
N LEU A 79 3.95 7.71 7.40
CA LEU A 79 5.09 7.04 8.02
C LEU A 79 6.30 7.09 7.10
N PHE A 80 7.46 7.36 7.71
CA PHE A 80 8.76 7.33 7.08
C PHE A 80 9.61 6.25 7.76
N GLY A 81 10.14 5.34 6.97
CA GLY A 81 11.10 4.33 7.40
C GLY A 81 12.45 4.64 6.76
N TYR A 82 13.52 4.61 7.54
CA TYR A 82 14.88 4.71 7.01
C TYR A 82 15.79 3.67 7.67
N ASP A 83 16.76 3.19 6.90
CA ASP A 83 17.84 2.40 7.45
C ASP A 83 18.82 3.35 8.19
N ALA A 84 19.00 3.14 9.49
CA ALA A 84 19.86 3.99 10.32
C ALA A 84 21.34 3.58 10.25
N GLU A 85 21.65 2.39 9.73
CA GLU A 85 23.01 1.83 9.69
C GLU A 85 23.59 1.79 8.25
N SER A 86 22.76 1.87 7.22
CA SER A 86 23.19 1.91 5.82
C SER A 86 23.75 3.27 5.38
N SER A 87 24.86 3.25 4.64
CA SER A 87 25.42 4.41 3.93
C SER A 87 24.66 4.77 2.65
N GLU A 88 23.78 3.89 2.18
CA GLU A 88 22.86 4.13 1.06
C GLU A 88 21.45 4.41 1.60
N THR A 89 20.84 5.52 1.21
CA THR A 89 19.52 5.94 1.71
C THR A 89 18.40 5.03 1.21
N VAL A 90 18.14 3.93 1.93
CA VAL A 90 16.88 3.20 1.82
C VAL A 90 15.81 3.98 2.59
N ARG A 91 14.86 4.58 1.86
CA ARG A 91 13.73 5.32 2.44
C ARG A 91 12.42 4.69 1.99
N ALA A 92 11.58 4.31 2.95
CA ALA A 92 10.19 3.93 2.71
C ALA A 92 9.29 5.07 3.18
N THR A 93 8.28 5.41 2.38
CA THR A 93 7.27 6.42 2.72
C THR A 93 5.91 5.85 2.42
N THR A 94 4.96 6.03 3.33
CA THR A 94 3.56 5.65 3.06
C THR A 94 2.82 6.74 2.29
N VAL A 95 1.76 6.34 1.59
CA VAL A 95 0.69 7.24 1.17
C VAL A 95 0.08 7.91 2.41
N VAL A 96 -0.29 9.18 2.26
CA VAL A 96 -0.88 9.98 3.34
C VAL A 96 -2.27 9.43 3.69
N LYS A 97 -2.49 9.18 4.98
CA LYS A 97 -3.78 8.80 5.56
C LYS A 97 -4.40 10.01 6.27
N THR A 98 -5.67 10.33 6.00
CA THR A 98 -6.37 11.40 6.72
C THR A 98 -7.07 10.84 7.96
N LEU A 99 -6.86 11.49 9.10
CA LEU A 99 -7.56 11.30 10.36
C LEU A 99 -8.53 12.48 10.58
N HIS A 100 -9.69 12.23 11.19
CA HIS A 100 -10.65 13.28 11.51
C HIS A 100 -10.83 13.41 13.03
N ILE A 101 -10.46 14.57 13.56
CA ILE A 101 -10.65 14.94 14.96
C ILE A 101 -11.94 15.75 15.06
N ARG A 102 -12.85 15.36 15.96
CA ARG A 102 -14.11 16.08 16.15
C ARG A 102 -14.00 17.11 17.28
N PRO A 103 -14.67 18.28 17.16
CA PRO A 103 -14.85 19.18 18.30
C PRO A 103 -15.53 18.42 19.44
N SER A 104 -15.04 18.57 20.66
CA SER A 104 -15.77 18.10 21.83
C SER A 104 -17.01 18.97 22.00
N GLY A 105 -18.19 18.38 22.17
CA GLY A 105 -19.45 19.11 22.34
C GLY A 105 -19.60 19.82 23.70
N PHE A 106 -18.49 20.10 24.38
CA PHE A 106 -18.45 20.76 25.68
C PHE A 106 -17.66 22.07 25.58
N ASP A 107 -18.38 23.18 25.46
CA ASP A 107 -17.81 24.52 25.49
C ASP A 107 -17.49 24.91 26.94
N GLY A 108 -16.21 24.90 27.29
CA GLY A 108 -15.73 25.31 28.60
C GLY A 108 -15.48 26.81 28.69
N GLU A 109 -16.51 27.62 28.95
CA GLU A 109 -16.35 28.90 29.65
C GLU A 109 -17.55 29.18 30.58
N SER A 110 -17.24 29.51 31.82
CA SER A 110 -18.24 29.85 32.85
C SER A 110 -18.96 31.16 32.51
N SER A 111 -20.24 31.09 32.16
CA SER A 111 -21.15 32.22 32.37
C SER A 111 -22.54 31.74 32.74
N ASN A 112 -22.96 32.09 33.97
CA ASN A 112 -24.29 32.01 34.58
C ASN A 112 -25.30 31.07 33.90
N VAL A 113 -25.32 29.81 34.33
CA VAL A 113 -26.48 28.92 34.11
C VAL A 113 -27.63 29.46 34.98
N PRO A 114 -28.72 29.98 34.41
CA PRO A 114 -29.96 30.17 35.17
C PRO A 114 -30.44 28.78 35.60
N PRO A 115 -31.06 28.61 36.79
CA PRO A 115 -31.49 27.29 37.23
C PRO A 115 -32.47 26.74 36.18
N THR A 116 -32.02 25.76 35.41
CA THR A 116 -32.79 25.21 34.31
C THR A 116 -34.04 24.57 34.89
N PRO A 117 -35.24 25.02 34.49
CA PRO A 117 -36.48 24.38 34.90
C PRO A 117 -36.51 22.94 34.36
N ASP A 118 -36.36 22.02 35.30
CA ASP A 118 -37.25 20.88 35.42
C ASP A 118 -37.17 19.75 34.38
N LEU A 119 -35.94 19.38 34.02
CA LEU A 119 -35.68 18.09 33.34
C LEU A 119 -36.10 16.89 34.23
N TYR A 120 -36.14 17.07 35.56
CA TYR A 120 -36.52 16.04 36.52
C TYR A 120 -38.03 15.77 36.53
N GLN A 121 -38.91 16.79 36.49
CA GLN A 121 -40.36 16.56 36.30
C GLN A 121 -40.68 16.15 34.86
N GLN A 122 -39.94 16.62 33.84
CA GLN A 122 -40.11 16.10 32.48
C GLN A 122 -39.73 14.62 32.38
N LEU A 123 -38.73 14.16 33.13
CA LEU A 123 -38.40 12.73 33.26
C LEU A 123 -39.49 11.97 34.03
N LEU A 124 -40.01 12.51 35.13
CA LEU A 124 -41.10 11.89 35.90
C LEU A 124 -42.40 11.79 35.09
N GLN A 125 -42.70 12.78 34.24
CA GLN A 125 -43.87 12.77 33.38
C GLN A 125 -43.73 11.76 32.23
N LYS A 126 -42.53 11.64 31.63
CA LYS A 126 -42.23 10.58 30.64
C LYS A 126 -42.17 9.16 31.23
N ILE A 127 -41.85 9.02 32.52
CA ILE A 127 -41.89 7.73 33.23
C ILE A 127 -43.33 7.39 33.68
N SER A 128 -44.24 8.36 33.73
CA SER A 128 -45.66 8.15 34.09
C SER A 128 -46.53 7.62 32.95
N GLU A 129 -46.04 7.62 31.70
CA GLU A 129 -46.70 6.99 30.55
C GLU A 129 -46.19 5.56 30.35
N LYS A 130 -46.40 4.71 31.37
CA LYS A 130 -46.41 3.26 31.14
C LYS A 130 -47.65 2.94 30.31
N GLY A 131 -47.45 2.52 29.05
CA GLY A 131 -48.35 1.55 28.46
C GLY A 131 -48.46 0.37 29.44
N ALA A 132 -49.67 -0.12 29.69
CA ALA A 132 -49.90 -1.24 30.59
C ALA A 132 -48.90 -2.35 30.28
N ASP A 133 -48.14 -2.78 31.30
CA ASP A 133 -47.13 -3.82 31.15
C ASP A 133 -47.78 -5.02 30.44
N GLY A 134 -47.22 -5.43 29.30
CA GLY A 134 -47.67 -6.64 28.62
C GLY A 134 -47.56 -7.84 29.55
N LYS A 135 -48.49 -8.78 29.43
CA LYS A 135 -48.53 -10.00 30.26
C LYS A 135 -47.15 -10.66 30.29
N SER A 136 -46.70 -11.00 31.50
CA SER A 136 -45.49 -11.78 31.71
C SER A 136 -45.59 -13.16 31.05
N ALA A 137 -44.45 -13.75 30.73
CA ALA A 137 -44.39 -15.10 30.15
C ALA A 137 -45.06 -16.16 31.06
N PHE A 138 -45.07 -15.94 32.39
CA PHE A 138 -45.81 -16.78 33.34
C PHE A 138 -47.33 -16.60 33.21
N GLU A 139 -47.82 -15.36 33.09
CA GLU A 139 -49.26 -15.09 32.89
C GLU A 139 -49.76 -15.68 31.56
N ILE A 140 -48.95 -15.64 30.50
CA ILE A 140 -49.27 -16.30 29.22
C ILE A 140 -49.28 -17.82 29.39
N ALA A 141 -48.37 -18.41 30.17
CA ALA A 141 -48.36 -19.86 30.42
C ALA A 141 -49.60 -20.32 31.20
N VAL A 142 -50.03 -19.57 32.21
CA VAL A 142 -51.28 -19.84 32.96
C VAL A 142 -52.50 -19.77 32.05
N GLU A 143 -52.58 -18.78 31.15
CA GLU A 143 -53.66 -18.69 30.16
C GLU A 143 -53.67 -19.84 29.15
N ASN A 144 -52.50 -20.44 28.87
CA ASN A 144 -52.36 -21.60 28.00
C ASN A 144 -52.42 -22.94 28.76
N GLY A 145 -52.95 -22.94 30.00
CA GLY A 145 -53.30 -24.15 30.73
C GLY A 145 -52.22 -24.67 31.70
N PHE A 146 -51.18 -23.88 31.99
CA PHE A 146 -50.25 -24.20 33.08
C PHE A 146 -50.94 -24.05 34.44
N ILE A 147 -50.89 -25.10 35.27
CA ILE A 147 -51.39 -25.09 36.64
C ILE A 147 -50.21 -25.23 37.58
N GLY A 148 -49.85 -24.15 38.26
CA GLY A 148 -48.73 -24.10 39.21
C GLY A 148 -48.36 -22.67 39.58
N THR A 149 -47.43 -22.53 40.51
CA THR A 149 -46.80 -21.27 40.92
C THR A 149 -45.71 -20.85 39.93
N GLU A 150 -45.34 -19.56 39.95
CA GLU A 150 -44.24 -19.03 39.11
C GLU A 150 -42.92 -19.76 39.36
N ALA A 151 -42.67 -20.17 40.61
CA ALA A 151 -41.50 -20.96 40.98
C ALA A 151 -41.52 -22.36 40.34
N GLU A 152 -42.68 -23.02 40.29
CA GLU A 152 -42.84 -24.31 39.62
C GLU A 152 -42.74 -24.18 38.09
N TRP A 153 -43.21 -23.06 37.54
CA TRP A 153 -43.06 -22.76 36.12
C TRP A 153 -41.59 -22.57 35.73
N LEU A 154 -40.83 -21.80 36.51
CA LEU A 154 -39.39 -21.62 36.31
C LEU A 154 -38.61 -22.94 36.42
N GLU A 155 -39.02 -23.83 37.32
CA GLU A 155 -38.40 -25.16 37.44
C GLU A 155 -38.74 -26.05 36.25
N SER A 156 -39.94 -25.90 35.65
CA SER A 156 -40.34 -26.64 34.44
C SER A 156 -39.55 -26.23 33.18
N LEU A 157 -38.98 -25.02 33.16
CA LEU A 157 -38.14 -24.52 32.06
C LEU A 157 -36.69 -25.05 32.12
N LYS A 158 -36.28 -25.67 33.24
CA LYS A 158 -34.97 -26.33 33.34
C LYS A 158 -35.03 -27.68 32.64
N GLY A 159 -34.53 -27.72 31.41
CA GLY A 159 -34.22 -28.97 30.73
C GLY A 159 -33.23 -29.80 31.55
N LYS A 160 -33.36 -31.13 31.49
CA LYS A 160 -32.34 -32.03 32.06
C LYS A 160 -31.01 -31.75 31.35
N ASP A 161 -29.94 -31.60 32.11
CA ASP A 161 -28.59 -31.46 31.54
C ASP A 161 -28.37 -32.54 30.49
N GLY A 162 -27.94 -32.13 29.29
CA GLY A 162 -27.49 -33.07 28.28
C GLY A 162 -26.36 -33.89 28.87
N LYS A 163 -26.36 -35.22 28.63
CA LYS A 163 -25.20 -36.04 28.98
C LYS A 163 -23.95 -35.40 28.42
N ASP A 164 -22.96 -35.16 29.28
CA ASP A 164 -21.65 -34.66 28.87
C ASP A 164 -21.18 -35.46 27.64
N GLY A 165 -20.82 -34.73 26.58
CA GLY A 165 -20.13 -35.33 25.46
C GLY A 165 -18.83 -35.95 25.97
N VAL A 166 -18.55 -37.19 25.55
CA VAL A 166 -17.23 -37.78 25.76
C VAL A 166 -16.17 -36.82 25.22
N ASP A 167 -15.24 -36.40 26.07
CA ASP A 167 -14.11 -35.56 25.69
C ASP A 167 -13.45 -36.14 24.44
N GLY A 168 -13.31 -35.31 23.41
CA GLY A 168 -12.52 -35.67 22.24
C GLY A 168 -11.10 -35.99 22.69
N LYS A 169 -10.55 -37.13 22.25
CA LYS A 169 -9.13 -37.43 22.46
C LYS A 169 -8.30 -36.25 21.97
N ASN A 170 -7.49 -35.67 22.84
CA ASN A 170 -6.48 -34.69 22.46
C ASN A 170 -5.73 -35.20 21.22
N GLY A 171 -5.62 -34.35 20.19
CA GLY A 171 -4.74 -34.62 19.06
C GLY A 171 -3.32 -34.82 19.57
N GLN A 172 -2.56 -35.74 18.97
CA GLN A 172 -1.13 -35.84 19.23
C GLN A 172 -0.48 -34.51 18.86
N ASP A 173 0.35 -33.96 19.75
CA ASP A 173 1.18 -32.81 19.46
C ASP A 173 1.92 -33.06 18.13
N GLY A 174 1.89 -32.06 17.24
CA GLY A 174 2.68 -32.11 16.02
C GLY A 174 4.14 -32.29 16.39
N LYS A 175 4.85 -33.16 15.66
CA LYS A 175 6.31 -33.28 15.82
C LYS A 175 6.94 -31.90 15.64
N ASP A 176 7.78 -31.52 16.59
CA ASP A 176 8.60 -30.30 16.49
C ASP A 176 9.28 -30.25 15.12
N GLY A 177 9.26 -29.07 14.51
CA GLY A 177 10.00 -28.81 13.28
C GLY A 177 11.49 -29.05 13.51
N ILE A 178 12.17 -29.61 12.51
CA ILE A 178 13.62 -29.76 12.50
C ILE A 178 14.27 -28.38 12.66
N ASP A 179 15.15 -28.24 13.65
CA ASP A 179 15.91 -27.02 13.88
C ASP A 179 16.70 -26.60 12.63
N GLY A 180 16.73 -25.29 12.36
CA GLY A 180 17.52 -24.71 11.27
C GLY A 180 19.03 -24.86 11.50
N LYS A 181 19.81 -24.85 10.42
CA LYS A 181 21.27 -24.90 10.48
C LYS A 181 21.83 -23.71 11.28
N SER A 182 22.84 -23.97 12.10
CA SER A 182 23.55 -22.93 12.85
C SER A 182 24.36 -22.01 11.92
N ALA A 183 24.69 -20.80 12.38
CA ALA A 183 25.49 -19.84 11.63
C ALA A 183 26.88 -20.40 11.22
N TYR A 184 27.45 -21.28 12.05
CA TYR A 184 28.70 -21.97 11.75
C TYR A 184 28.53 -23.03 10.65
N GLU A 185 27.41 -23.77 10.63
CA GLU A 185 27.09 -24.74 9.56
C GLU A 185 26.85 -24.03 8.21
N ILE A 186 26.29 -22.82 8.24
CA ILE A 186 26.17 -21.97 7.04
C ILE A 186 27.54 -21.45 6.59
N ALA A 187 28.44 -21.11 7.51
CA ALA A 187 29.81 -20.70 7.18
C ALA A 187 30.58 -21.84 6.48
N ILE A 188 30.50 -23.08 6.98
CA ILE A 188 31.11 -24.25 6.31
C ILE A 188 30.51 -24.46 4.91
N ALA A 189 29.18 -24.36 4.78
CA ALA A 189 28.51 -24.53 3.49
C ALA A 189 28.94 -23.48 2.43
N ASN A 190 29.37 -22.29 2.88
CA ASN A 190 29.89 -21.22 2.03
C ASN A 190 31.42 -21.21 1.94
N GLY A 191 32.08 -22.32 2.28
CA GLY A 191 33.52 -22.52 2.04
C GLY A 191 34.44 -22.08 3.19
N TYR A 192 33.93 -21.91 4.41
CA TYR A 192 34.77 -21.75 5.59
C TYR A 192 35.43 -23.08 5.97
N PHE A 193 36.76 -23.08 6.08
CA PHE A 193 37.55 -24.21 6.55
C PHE A 193 38.19 -23.84 7.90
N GLY A 194 37.64 -24.36 8.99
CA GLY A 194 38.11 -24.11 10.35
C GLY A 194 37.16 -24.72 11.37
N THR A 195 37.53 -24.72 12.64
CA THR A 195 36.69 -25.15 13.76
C THR A 195 35.77 -24.03 14.23
N GLU A 196 34.69 -24.37 14.96
CA GLU A 196 33.75 -23.37 15.49
C GLU A 196 34.43 -22.35 16.41
N SER A 197 35.44 -22.78 17.16
CA SER A 197 36.25 -21.89 18.00
C SER A 197 37.10 -20.92 17.19
N GLU A 198 37.66 -21.35 16.06
CA GLU A 198 38.41 -20.46 15.15
C GLU A 198 37.47 -19.49 14.43
N TRP A 199 36.25 -19.93 14.12
CA TRP A 199 35.22 -19.09 13.52
C TRP A 199 34.80 -17.97 14.48
N LEU A 200 34.53 -18.30 15.75
CA LEU A 200 34.19 -17.32 16.78
C LEU A 200 35.33 -16.32 17.06
N GLU A 201 36.59 -16.76 16.98
CA GLU A 201 37.73 -15.86 17.18
C GLU A 201 37.93 -14.91 16.00
N SER A 202 37.57 -15.33 14.77
CA SER A 202 37.60 -14.48 13.57
C SER A 202 36.61 -13.30 13.64
N LEU A 203 35.56 -13.41 14.47
CA LEU A 203 34.55 -12.37 14.67
C LEU A 203 34.97 -11.29 15.69
N LYS A 204 36.09 -11.46 16.39
CA LYS A 204 36.61 -10.46 17.34
C LYS A 204 37.51 -9.46 16.62
N GLY A 205 37.00 -8.23 16.42
CA GLY A 205 37.81 -7.10 15.96
C GLY A 205 38.93 -6.77 16.95
N LYS A 206 40.10 -6.34 16.45
CA LYS A 206 41.22 -5.88 17.29
C LYS A 206 40.81 -4.61 18.04
N ASN A 207 41.11 -4.54 19.34
CA ASN A 207 40.96 -3.30 20.13
C ASN A 207 41.75 -2.15 19.46
N GLY A 208 41.11 -0.99 19.36
CA GLY A 208 41.77 0.24 18.92
C GLY A 208 42.89 0.63 19.88
N ILE A 209 43.99 1.13 19.31
CA ILE A 209 45.09 1.75 20.05
C ILE A 209 44.60 3.02 20.76
N ASP A 210 44.88 3.15 22.06
CA ASP A 210 44.62 4.38 22.81
C ASP A 210 45.39 5.57 22.21
N GLY A 211 44.70 6.70 22.04
CA GLY A 211 45.27 7.94 21.51
C GLY A 211 46.31 8.56 22.47
N GLN A 212 47.38 9.13 21.93
CA GLN A 212 48.37 9.86 22.72
C GLN A 212 47.73 11.09 23.43
N PRO A 213 48.18 11.45 24.64
CA PRO A 213 47.69 12.64 25.35
C PRO A 213 47.93 13.93 24.54
N GLY A 214 46.89 14.77 24.44
CA GLY A 214 46.94 16.05 23.73
C GLY A 214 47.89 17.05 24.39
N LYS A 215 48.56 17.88 23.56
CA LYS A 215 49.32 19.05 24.03
C LYS A 215 48.35 20.18 24.37
N ASP A 216 48.66 20.91 25.45
CA ASP A 216 47.89 22.06 25.92
C ASP A 216 47.74 23.15 24.85
N GLY A 217 46.58 23.83 24.91
CA GLY A 217 46.09 24.75 23.89
C GLY A 217 46.71 26.14 23.90
N ILE A 218 46.60 26.80 22.76
CA ILE A 218 46.81 28.24 22.57
C ILE A 218 45.46 28.86 22.20
N ASP A 219 45.03 29.85 23.00
CA ASP A 219 43.82 30.63 22.73
C ASP A 219 43.99 31.49 21.47
N GLY A 220 42.94 31.55 20.65
CA GLY A 220 42.96 32.07 19.27
C GLY A 220 42.41 33.47 19.07
N THR A 221 42.23 33.86 17.80
CA THR A 221 41.19 34.81 17.36
C THR A 221 40.88 34.71 15.86
N ASN A 222 39.58 34.48 15.61
CA ASN A 222 38.63 34.90 14.57
C ASN A 222 38.98 35.02 13.07
N GLY A 223 38.08 34.40 12.28
CA GLY A 223 37.60 34.86 10.97
C GLY A 223 36.52 33.90 10.44
N GLN A 224 35.27 34.35 10.34
CA GLN A 224 34.24 33.65 9.57
C GLN A 224 34.48 33.97 8.09
N ASP A 225 34.60 32.96 7.24
CA ASP A 225 34.44 33.11 5.79
C ASP A 225 33.61 31.97 5.19
N GLY A 226 32.66 32.38 4.32
CA GLY A 226 32.13 31.66 3.15
C GLY A 226 31.33 30.38 3.33
N LYS A 227 30.06 30.37 2.88
CA LYS A 227 29.38 29.12 2.49
C LYS A 227 30.13 28.48 1.32
N ASP A 228 30.31 27.16 1.37
CA ASP A 228 30.86 26.39 0.24
C ASP A 228 30.05 26.65 -1.04
N GLY A 229 30.76 26.82 -2.15
CA GLY A 229 30.18 26.97 -3.47
C GLY A 229 29.71 25.62 -4.02
N ILE A 230 28.63 25.65 -4.80
CA ILE A 230 28.18 24.55 -5.66
C ILE A 230 29.33 24.00 -6.52
N ASP A 231 29.50 22.68 -6.53
CA ASP A 231 30.49 21.99 -7.37
C ASP A 231 30.35 22.41 -8.84
N GLY A 232 31.49 22.74 -9.46
CA GLY A 232 31.55 23.02 -10.89
C GLY A 232 31.37 21.74 -11.71
N THR A 233 30.68 21.84 -12.85
CA THR A 233 30.62 20.77 -13.85
C THR A 233 32.04 20.35 -14.25
N PRO A 234 32.31 19.05 -14.47
CA PRO A 234 33.63 18.58 -14.89
C PRO A 234 34.14 19.37 -16.10
N GLY A 235 35.37 19.87 -16.01
CA GLY A 235 36.02 20.54 -17.14
C GLY A 235 36.23 19.56 -18.29
N THR A 236 36.04 20.01 -19.52
CA THR A 236 36.36 19.22 -20.71
C THR A 236 37.86 18.92 -20.75
N ASP A 237 38.23 17.69 -21.11
CA ASP A 237 39.62 17.26 -21.19
C ASP A 237 40.49 18.20 -22.05
N GLY A 238 41.72 18.44 -21.59
CA GLY A 238 42.70 19.24 -22.31
C GLY A 238 43.17 18.56 -23.58
N LYS A 239 43.48 19.34 -24.63
CA LYS A 239 44.04 18.84 -25.89
C LYS A 239 45.40 18.14 -25.66
N SER A 240 45.66 17.05 -26.36
CA SER A 240 46.94 16.34 -26.29
C SER A 240 48.09 17.19 -26.87
N ALA A 241 49.33 16.93 -26.44
CA ALA A 241 50.52 17.65 -26.91
C ALA A 241 50.73 17.53 -28.43
N TYR A 242 50.32 16.41 -29.03
CA TYR A 242 50.31 16.22 -30.48
C TYR A 242 49.32 17.16 -31.18
N ILE A 243 48.10 17.31 -30.64
CA ILE A 243 47.10 18.25 -31.18
C ILE A 243 47.61 19.70 -31.12
N ILE A 244 48.29 20.09 -30.04
CA ILE A 244 48.92 21.42 -29.93
C ILE A 244 50.03 21.59 -30.97
N ALA A 245 50.87 20.57 -31.20
CA ALA A 245 51.92 20.61 -32.22
C ALA A 245 51.35 20.78 -33.64
N VAL A 246 50.26 20.09 -33.97
CA VAL A 246 49.55 20.23 -35.26
C VAL A 246 48.96 21.64 -35.41
N GLU A 247 48.35 22.18 -34.35
CA GLU A 247 47.80 23.56 -34.36
C GLU A 247 48.89 24.63 -34.55
N HIS A 248 50.12 24.35 -34.13
CA HIS A 248 51.29 25.22 -34.32
C HIS A 248 52.13 24.89 -35.56
N GLY A 249 51.57 24.14 -36.52
CA GLY A 249 52.12 23.98 -37.86
C GLY A 249 52.95 22.71 -38.08
N PHE A 250 52.90 21.73 -37.16
CA PHE A 250 53.44 20.41 -37.41
C PHE A 250 52.58 19.66 -38.43
N THR A 251 53.21 19.14 -39.49
CA THR A 251 52.56 18.28 -40.49
C THR A 251 53.18 16.89 -40.44
N GLY A 252 52.42 15.91 -39.96
CA GLY A 252 52.85 14.52 -39.80
C GLY A 252 51.88 13.77 -38.90
N THR A 253 52.06 12.46 -38.78
CA THR A 253 51.32 11.59 -37.86
C THR A 253 51.89 11.66 -36.43
N GLU A 254 51.13 11.19 -35.44
CA GLU A 254 51.57 11.18 -34.03
C GLU A 254 52.87 10.37 -33.82
N THR A 255 53.02 9.28 -34.58
CA THR A 255 54.24 8.46 -34.58
C THR A 255 55.45 9.24 -35.11
N GLU A 256 55.29 10.01 -36.19
CA GLU A 256 56.36 10.84 -36.76
C GLU A 256 56.71 12.02 -35.84
N TRP A 257 55.73 12.55 -35.12
CA TRP A 257 55.95 13.58 -34.10
C TRP A 257 56.83 13.06 -32.95
N LEU A 258 56.54 11.86 -32.44
CA LEU A 258 57.34 11.23 -31.38
C LEU A 258 58.78 10.91 -31.83
N GLU A 259 59.00 10.53 -33.09
CA GLU A 259 60.35 10.32 -33.63
C GLU A 259 61.16 11.61 -33.75
N SER A 260 60.50 12.74 -34.05
CA SER A 260 61.15 14.06 -34.17
C SER A 260 61.74 14.58 -32.86
N LEU A 261 61.30 14.04 -31.71
CA LEU A 261 61.77 14.41 -30.37
C LEU A 261 63.04 13.67 -29.94
N LYS A 262 63.51 12.67 -30.71
CA LYS A 262 64.78 11.99 -30.44
C LYS A 262 65.95 12.78 -31.05
N GLY A 263 66.76 13.41 -30.19
CA GLY A 263 68.00 14.07 -30.59
C GLY A 263 69.03 13.09 -31.17
N LYS A 264 69.86 13.57 -32.11
CA LYS A 264 70.99 12.78 -32.64
C LYS A 264 72.14 12.75 -31.62
N ASP A 265 72.77 11.58 -31.46
CA ASP A 265 73.99 11.44 -30.67
C ASP A 265 75.09 12.38 -31.18
N GLY A 266 75.75 13.08 -30.25
CA GLY A 266 76.84 14.02 -30.56
C GLY A 266 78.12 13.29 -30.97
N THR A 267 78.84 13.84 -31.95
CA THR A 267 80.19 13.39 -32.32
C THR A 267 81.21 13.82 -31.27
N ASP A 268 82.12 12.92 -30.88
CA ASP A 268 83.23 13.22 -29.97
C ASP A 268 84.10 14.40 -30.48
N GLY A 269 84.32 15.38 -29.61
CA GLY A 269 85.13 16.56 -29.89
C GLY A 269 86.64 16.30 -29.77
N GLN A 270 87.44 16.94 -30.63
CA GLN A 270 88.91 16.89 -30.55
C GLN A 270 89.45 17.54 -29.25
N PRO A 271 90.59 17.06 -28.69
CA PRO A 271 91.15 17.64 -27.47
C PRO A 271 91.63 19.08 -27.69
N GLY A 272 91.14 19.99 -26.86
CA GLY A 272 91.61 21.39 -26.78
C GLY A 272 92.90 21.51 -25.98
N LYS A 273 93.76 22.47 -26.35
CA LYS A 273 95.01 22.81 -25.65
C LYS A 273 94.75 23.54 -24.34
N ASP A 274 95.53 23.22 -23.32
CA ASP A 274 95.43 23.77 -21.96
C ASP A 274 95.60 25.30 -21.92
N GLY A 275 94.71 25.94 -21.15
CA GLY A 275 94.80 27.34 -20.74
C GLY A 275 95.05 27.44 -19.23
N VAL A 276 95.92 28.38 -18.85
CA VAL A 276 96.42 28.63 -17.49
C VAL A 276 95.33 28.95 -16.44
N ASP A 277 95.55 28.40 -15.24
CA ASP A 277 94.64 28.42 -14.09
C ASP A 277 94.27 29.82 -13.57
N GLY A 278 92.97 30.02 -13.35
CA GLY A 278 92.41 31.12 -12.57
C GLY A 278 92.07 30.64 -11.15
N LYS A 279 92.38 31.48 -10.15
CA LYS A 279 92.27 31.24 -8.70
C LYS A 279 91.00 30.49 -8.25
N ASP A 280 91.22 29.51 -7.36
CA ASP A 280 90.22 28.67 -6.70
C ASP A 280 89.04 29.47 -6.16
N GLY A 281 87.86 29.25 -6.76
CA GLY A 281 86.58 29.52 -6.13
C GLY A 281 86.27 28.42 -5.12
N VAL A 282 85.62 28.75 -4.01
CA VAL A 282 85.13 27.77 -3.04
C VAL A 282 84.24 26.77 -3.77
N THR A 283 84.69 25.51 -3.87
CA THR A 283 83.88 24.40 -4.40
C THR A 283 82.68 24.22 -3.46
N PRO A 284 81.44 24.39 -3.93
CA PRO A 284 80.27 24.03 -3.13
C PRO A 284 80.32 22.54 -2.83
N ASP A 285 80.05 22.16 -1.59
CA ASP A 285 79.91 20.75 -1.23
C ASP A 285 78.69 20.17 -1.96
N MET A 286 78.96 19.33 -2.95
CA MET A 286 77.97 18.72 -3.84
C MET A 286 77.55 17.31 -3.36
N SER A 287 78.00 16.88 -2.17
CA SER A 287 77.66 15.54 -1.64
C SER A 287 76.15 15.34 -1.42
N ASP A 288 75.42 16.44 -1.20
CA ASP A 288 73.96 16.45 -1.03
C ASP A 288 73.20 16.66 -2.35
N TYR A 289 73.90 16.82 -3.48
CA TYR A 289 73.29 17.05 -4.79
C TYR A 289 73.21 15.74 -5.60
N PRO A 290 72.04 15.42 -6.20
CA PRO A 290 71.86 14.18 -6.95
C PRO A 290 72.86 14.05 -8.10
N ASN A 291 73.51 12.90 -8.20
CA ASN A 291 74.42 12.59 -9.31
C ASN A 291 73.66 11.91 -10.48
N LYS A 292 74.36 11.68 -11.59
CA LYS A 292 73.76 11.05 -12.79
C LYS A 292 73.12 9.68 -12.50
N ALA A 293 73.73 8.88 -11.62
CA ALA A 293 73.19 7.58 -11.25
C ALA A 293 71.91 7.71 -10.41
N ASP A 294 71.81 8.73 -9.56
CA ASP A 294 70.58 9.02 -8.79
C ASP A 294 69.42 9.41 -9.72
N PHE A 295 69.70 10.20 -10.76
CA PHE A 295 68.72 10.56 -11.79
C PHE A 295 68.27 9.34 -12.61
N GLU A 296 69.20 8.50 -13.06
CA GLU A 296 68.89 7.25 -13.79
C GLU A 296 68.06 6.28 -12.92
N ALA A 297 68.35 6.18 -11.63
CA ALA A 297 67.58 5.37 -10.69
C ALA A 297 66.15 5.90 -10.46
N LEU A 298 65.98 7.22 -10.40
CA LEU A 298 64.64 7.84 -10.33
C LEU A 298 63.85 7.63 -11.62
N GLN A 299 64.50 7.70 -12.79
CA GLN A 299 63.85 7.40 -14.07
C GLN A 299 63.39 5.95 -14.16
N GLN A 300 64.20 4.98 -13.71
CA GLN A 300 63.79 3.58 -13.65
C GLN A 300 62.60 3.34 -12.72
N LYS A 301 62.60 3.99 -11.54
CA LYS A 301 61.47 3.91 -10.61
C LYS A 301 60.19 4.50 -11.22
N LEU A 302 60.30 5.64 -11.89
CA LEU A 302 59.17 6.27 -12.57
C LEU A 302 58.59 5.34 -13.66
N GLN A 303 59.45 4.72 -14.47
CA GLN A 303 59.01 3.76 -15.49
C GLN A 303 58.32 2.54 -14.85
N SER A 304 58.88 1.97 -13.78
CA SER A 304 58.26 0.82 -13.09
C SER A 304 56.90 1.15 -12.48
N LEU A 305 56.73 2.39 -11.98
CA LEU A 305 55.45 2.88 -11.48
C LEU A 305 54.43 3.06 -12.61
N GLN A 306 54.86 3.59 -13.75
CA GLN A 306 54.01 3.74 -14.93
C GLN A 306 53.55 2.38 -15.46
N ASP A 307 54.46 1.42 -15.58
CA ASP A 307 54.15 0.06 -16.04
C ASP A 307 53.17 -0.64 -15.08
N SER A 308 53.43 -0.58 -13.76
CA SER A 308 52.54 -1.15 -12.74
C SER A 308 51.17 -0.49 -12.73
N THR A 309 51.09 0.82 -13.01
CA THR A 309 49.82 1.54 -13.08
C THR A 309 49.04 1.11 -14.32
N MET A 310 49.72 0.92 -15.46
CA MET A 310 49.06 0.41 -16.66
C MET A 310 48.56 -1.02 -16.50
N ASP A 311 49.33 -1.91 -15.87
CA ASP A 311 48.86 -3.26 -15.58
C ASP A 311 47.59 -3.25 -14.70
N TYR A 312 47.54 -2.35 -13.70
CA TYR A 312 46.35 -2.18 -12.87
C TYR A 312 45.15 -1.65 -13.67
N ILE A 313 45.34 -0.65 -14.53
CA ILE A 313 44.29 -0.10 -15.38
C ILE A 313 43.76 -1.16 -16.35
N MET A 314 44.63 -1.91 -17.01
CA MET A 314 44.22 -3.00 -17.91
C MET A 314 43.42 -4.07 -17.16
N GLY A 315 43.85 -4.43 -15.95
CA GLY A 315 43.11 -5.36 -15.10
C GLY A 315 41.73 -4.85 -14.69
N LEU A 316 41.58 -3.55 -14.44
CA LEU A 316 40.27 -2.93 -14.19
C LEU A 316 39.40 -2.92 -15.45
N THR A 317 39.96 -2.56 -16.61
CA THR A 317 39.24 -2.57 -17.90
C THR A 317 38.70 -3.96 -18.21
N SER A 318 39.51 -5.01 -18.09
CA SER A 318 39.04 -6.38 -18.33
C SER A 318 37.95 -6.82 -17.35
N ARG A 319 37.98 -6.33 -16.10
CA ARG A 319 36.89 -6.58 -15.15
C ARG A 319 35.62 -5.83 -15.52
N CYS A 320 35.71 -4.60 -16.00
CA CYS A 320 34.56 -3.86 -16.53
C CYS A 320 33.94 -4.58 -17.73
N ASP A 321 34.75 -5.04 -18.69
CA ASP A 321 34.26 -5.80 -19.84
C ASP A 321 33.55 -7.10 -19.43
N SER A 322 34.06 -7.78 -18.40
CA SER A 322 33.41 -8.96 -17.80
C SER A 322 32.06 -8.61 -17.18
N PHE A 323 31.99 -7.53 -16.41
CA PHE A 323 30.72 -7.08 -15.82
C PHE A 323 29.71 -6.64 -16.87
N ASP A 324 30.13 -5.97 -17.94
CA ASP A 324 29.25 -5.62 -19.05
C ASP A 324 28.65 -6.86 -19.72
N THR A 325 29.45 -7.93 -19.84
CA THR A 325 28.98 -9.22 -20.37
C THR A 325 27.96 -9.87 -19.43
N GLU A 326 28.24 -9.89 -18.12
CA GLU A 326 27.31 -10.42 -17.12
C GLU A 326 25.98 -9.64 -17.09
N ILE A 327 26.04 -8.32 -17.18
CA ILE A 327 24.85 -7.46 -17.25
C ILE A 327 24.01 -7.80 -18.48
N GLN A 328 24.64 -7.96 -19.65
CA GLN A 328 23.94 -8.34 -20.88
C GLN A 328 23.24 -9.71 -20.77
N GLU A 329 23.89 -10.68 -20.11
CA GLU A 329 23.26 -11.99 -19.85
C GLU A 329 22.08 -11.89 -18.90
N ILE A 330 22.20 -11.09 -17.83
CA ILE A 330 21.10 -10.85 -16.89
C ILE A 330 19.91 -10.20 -17.59
N ASP A 331 20.15 -9.19 -18.44
CA ASP A 331 19.10 -8.50 -19.20
C ASP A 331 18.39 -9.44 -20.17
N ALA A 332 19.16 -10.30 -20.87
CA ALA A 332 18.60 -11.31 -21.76
C ALA A 332 17.73 -12.32 -21.00
N ASN A 333 18.20 -12.81 -19.85
CA ASN A 333 17.44 -13.73 -19.00
C ASN A 333 16.17 -13.07 -18.44
N ALA A 334 16.25 -11.81 -18.02
CA ALA A 334 15.10 -11.06 -17.53
C ALA A 334 14.06 -10.85 -18.64
N GLN A 335 14.50 -10.58 -19.87
CA GLN A 335 13.60 -10.47 -21.01
C GLN A 335 12.91 -11.80 -21.33
N GLN A 336 13.67 -12.89 -21.37
CA GLN A 336 13.10 -14.22 -21.59
C GLN A 336 12.07 -14.60 -20.50
N LEU A 337 12.35 -14.27 -19.24
CA LEU A 337 11.41 -14.50 -18.15
C LEU A 337 10.12 -13.68 -18.32
N ARG A 338 10.23 -12.39 -18.69
CA ARG A 338 9.06 -11.55 -18.98
C ARG A 338 8.20 -12.13 -20.09
N ASP A 339 8.83 -12.56 -21.19
CA ASP A 339 8.12 -13.11 -22.35
C ASP A 339 7.45 -14.45 -22.00
N SER A 340 8.11 -15.31 -21.23
CA SER A 340 7.53 -16.58 -20.75
C SER A 340 6.30 -16.34 -19.88
N VAL A 341 6.39 -15.41 -18.91
CA VAL A 341 5.29 -15.08 -18.02
C VAL A 341 4.12 -14.51 -18.82
N GLN A 342 4.38 -13.61 -19.77
CA GLN A 342 3.35 -13.03 -20.63
C GLN A 342 2.61 -14.10 -21.44
N PHE A 343 3.33 -15.08 -21.98
CA PHE A 343 2.74 -16.20 -22.71
C PHE A 343 1.85 -17.08 -21.83
N ASP A 344 2.30 -17.38 -20.61
CA ASP A 344 1.52 -18.14 -19.63
C ASP A 344 0.22 -17.41 -19.27
N PHE A 345 0.27 -16.08 -19.08
CA PHE A 345 -0.92 -15.26 -18.85
C PHE A 345 -1.89 -15.32 -20.03
N GLN A 346 -1.42 -15.13 -21.26
CA GLN A 346 -2.28 -15.21 -22.46
C GLN A 346 -2.94 -16.58 -22.59
N THR A 347 -2.20 -17.66 -22.33
CA THR A 347 -2.75 -19.01 -22.34
C THR A 347 -3.86 -19.17 -21.30
N LYS A 348 -3.69 -18.58 -20.11
CA LYS A 348 -4.71 -18.62 -19.05
C LYS A 348 -5.95 -17.78 -19.40
N GLU A 349 -5.79 -16.63 -20.04
CA GLU A 349 -6.91 -15.82 -20.53
C GLU A 349 -7.75 -16.60 -21.56
N GLU A 350 -7.10 -17.32 -22.49
CA GLU A 350 -7.80 -18.17 -23.45
C GLU A 350 -8.54 -19.34 -22.78
N GLU A 351 -7.92 -19.98 -21.77
CA GLU A 351 -8.57 -21.03 -20.98
C GLU A 351 -9.81 -20.50 -20.23
N ILE A 352 -9.72 -19.31 -19.64
CA ILE A 352 -10.84 -18.66 -18.96
C ILE A 352 -11.97 -18.39 -19.94
N LEU A 353 -11.68 -17.80 -21.10
CA LEU A 353 -12.69 -17.52 -22.13
C LEU A 353 -13.37 -18.80 -22.64
N ALA A 354 -12.61 -19.90 -22.77
CA ALA A 354 -13.17 -21.20 -23.13
C ALA A 354 -14.08 -21.77 -22.03
N LEU A 355 -13.72 -21.59 -20.76
CA LEU A 355 -14.54 -21.99 -19.61
C LEU A 355 -15.82 -21.16 -19.54
N GLU A 356 -15.75 -19.83 -19.73
CA GLU A 356 -16.91 -18.94 -19.79
C GLU A 356 -17.88 -19.36 -20.89
N THR A 357 -17.36 -19.61 -22.09
CA THR A 357 -18.16 -20.10 -23.22
C THR A 357 -18.85 -21.42 -22.88
N ARG A 358 -18.16 -22.32 -22.16
CA ARG A 358 -18.71 -23.61 -21.74
C ARG A 358 -19.76 -23.46 -20.63
N ILE A 359 -19.60 -22.51 -19.71
CA ILE A 359 -20.60 -22.16 -18.71
C ILE A 359 -21.87 -21.69 -19.39
N ILE A 360 -21.78 -20.75 -20.34
CA ILE A 360 -22.94 -20.26 -21.12
C ILE A 360 -23.63 -21.41 -21.87
N ALA A 361 -22.85 -22.32 -22.47
CA ALA A 361 -23.38 -23.50 -23.15
C ALA A 361 -24.05 -24.50 -22.19
N LEU A 362 -23.64 -24.55 -20.92
CA LEU A 362 -24.27 -25.38 -19.89
C LEU A 362 -25.54 -24.74 -19.33
N GLU A 363 -25.51 -23.42 -19.08
CA GLU A 363 -26.70 -22.65 -18.69
C GLU A 363 -27.82 -22.82 -19.73
N SER A 364 -27.51 -22.71 -21.02
CA SER A 364 -28.50 -22.91 -22.10
C SER A 364 -29.00 -24.36 -22.25
N ARG A 365 -28.23 -25.37 -21.83
CA ARG A 365 -28.64 -26.78 -21.87
C ARG A 365 -29.48 -27.21 -20.68
N SER A 366 -29.44 -26.46 -19.57
CA SER A 366 -30.18 -26.79 -18.35
C SER A 366 -31.70 -26.66 -18.51
N GLY A 367 -32.17 -25.99 -19.57
CA GLY A 367 -33.59 -25.66 -19.77
C GLY A 367 -34.10 -24.58 -18.80
N ILE A 368 -33.25 -24.10 -17.89
CA ILE A 368 -33.54 -23.02 -16.96
C ILE A 368 -33.24 -21.71 -17.67
N GLU A 369 -34.28 -20.97 -18.04
CA GLU A 369 -34.14 -19.63 -18.62
C GLU A 369 -33.87 -18.61 -17.51
N TYR A 370 -32.77 -17.86 -17.66
CA TYR A 370 -32.45 -16.72 -16.80
C TYR A 370 -32.66 -15.42 -17.56
N ILE A 371 -33.46 -14.52 -16.99
CA ILE A 371 -33.55 -13.13 -17.44
C ILE A 371 -32.56 -12.32 -16.60
N THR A 372 -31.41 -11.96 -17.17
CA THR A 372 -30.38 -11.18 -16.48
C THR A 372 -30.69 -9.70 -16.59
N VAL A 373 -30.99 -9.07 -15.45
CA VAL A 373 -31.23 -7.62 -15.35
C VAL A 373 -29.92 -6.86 -15.20
N PHE A 374 -28.99 -7.42 -14.44
CA PHE A 374 -27.65 -6.88 -14.25
C PHE A 374 -26.65 -8.00 -13.98
N SER A 375 -25.44 -7.86 -14.50
CA SER A 375 -24.29 -8.68 -14.15
C SER A 375 -23.02 -7.84 -14.21
N SER A 376 -22.16 -7.99 -13.21
CA SER A 376 -20.82 -7.42 -13.18
C SER A 376 -19.95 -8.01 -14.29
N GLY A 377 -18.86 -7.33 -14.62
CA GLY A 377 -17.95 -7.69 -15.70
C GLY A 377 -17.43 -6.46 -16.44
N SER A 378 -16.33 -6.61 -17.16
CA SER A 378 -15.67 -5.50 -17.88
C SER A 378 -16.54 -4.82 -18.93
N ASP A 379 -17.60 -5.48 -19.41
CA ASP A 379 -18.58 -4.95 -20.36
C ASP A 379 -19.82 -4.34 -19.67
N ALA A 380 -19.92 -4.36 -18.33
CA ALA A 380 -21.13 -3.97 -17.61
C ALA A 380 -21.56 -2.52 -17.91
N LEU A 381 -20.62 -1.57 -17.94
CA LEU A 381 -20.92 -0.18 -18.28
C LEU A 381 -21.36 -0.03 -19.75
N GLN A 382 -20.83 -0.84 -20.67
CA GLN A 382 -21.27 -0.83 -22.07
C GLN A 382 -22.67 -1.44 -22.22
N LYS A 383 -22.94 -2.53 -21.50
CA LYS A 383 -24.17 -3.33 -21.61
C LYS A 383 -25.36 -2.71 -20.87
N TYR A 384 -25.10 -2.12 -19.71
CA TYR A 384 -26.12 -1.59 -18.80
C TYR A 384 -26.08 -0.07 -18.63
N GLY A 385 -25.07 0.61 -19.21
CA GLY A 385 -24.82 2.04 -19.04
C GLY A 385 -26.05 2.92 -19.28
N GLU A 386 -26.86 2.59 -20.29
CA GLU A 386 -28.06 3.35 -20.70
C GLU A 386 -29.38 2.69 -20.26
N SER A 387 -29.34 1.46 -19.73
CA SER A 387 -30.54 0.70 -19.32
C SER A 387 -30.68 0.57 -17.81
N VAL A 388 -29.67 0.98 -17.05
CA VAL A 388 -29.73 1.14 -15.60
C VAL A 388 -29.57 2.61 -15.27
N TYR A 389 -30.48 3.14 -14.49
CA TYR A 389 -30.42 4.50 -13.96
C TYR A 389 -30.29 4.46 -12.45
N THR A 390 -29.80 5.56 -11.91
CA THR A 390 -29.70 5.80 -10.48
C THR A 390 -30.42 7.08 -10.13
N TYR A 391 -30.91 7.16 -8.90
CA TYR A 391 -31.37 8.42 -8.29
C TYR A 391 -30.65 8.61 -6.96
N TYR A 392 -29.91 9.71 -6.86
CA TYR A 392 -29.19 10.14 -5.67
C TYR A 392 -29.22 11.67 -5.55
N ASN A 393 -28.46 12.26 -4.64
CA ASN A 393 -28.47 13.69 -4.30
C ASN A 393 -28.37 14.64 -5.51
N ASP A 394 -27.73 14.20 -6.59
CA ASP A 394 -27.52 14.95 -7.82
C ASP A 394 -28.53 14.63 -8.95
N GLY A 395 -29.59 13.90 -8.62
CA GLY A 395 -30.71 13.60 -9.50
C GLY A 395 -30.58 12.25 -10.21
N TYR A 396 -31.25 12.14 -11.37
CA TYR A 396 -31.26 10.93 -12.17
C TYR A 396 -30.04 10.85 -13.10
N ARG A 397 -29.33 9.73 -13.08
CA ARG A 397 -28.21 9.48 -14.02
C ARG A 397 -28.26 8.07 -14.57
N SER A 398 -27.83 7.92 -15.82
CA SER A 398 -27.51 6.61 -16.38
C SER A 398 -26.34 5.98 -15.61
N LEU A 399 -26.23 4.66 -15.59
CA LEU A 399 -25.17 3.94 -14.87
C LEU A 399 -23.78 4.41 -15.32
N ALA A 400 -23.60 4.63 -16.63
CA ALA A 400 -22.34 5.14 -17.16
C ALA A 400 -22.01 6.54 -16.58
N GLY A 401 -22.95 7.48 -16.65
CA GLY A 401 -22.75 8.84 -16.11
C GLY A 401 -22.66 8.88 -14.58
N PHE A 402 -23.30 7.95 -13.87
CA PHE A 402 -23.20 7.83 -12.42
C PHE A 402 -21.83 7.28 -12.00
N ALA A 403 -21.30 6.27 -12.70
CA ALA A 403 -19.96 5.73 -12.45
C ALA A 403 -18.84 6.74 -12.71
N GLU A 404 -19.04 7.70 -13.63
CA GLU A 404 -18.13 8.84 -13.82
C GLU A 404 -18.11 9.80 -12.61
N SER A 405 -19.25 9.95 -11.94
CA SER A 405 -19.41 10.85 -10.79
C SER A 405 -19.02 10.18 -9.46
N TYR A 406 -19.21 8.86 -9.37
CA TYR A 406 -18.96 8.02 -8.20
C TYR A 406 -18.05 6.85 -8.60
N PRO A 407 -16.72 7.04 -8.57
CA PRO A 407 -15.77 6.17 -9.25
C PRO A 407 -15.64 4.77 -8.64
N HIS A 408 -16.16 4.53 -7.42
CA HIS A 408 -16.14 3.21 -6.78
C HIS A 408 -17.49 2.50 -6.87
N PHE A 409 -18.50 3.09 -7.53
CA PHE A 409 -19.84 2.50 -7.63
C PHE A 409 -19.88 1.31 -8.59
N CYS A 410 -19.21 1.37 -9.74
CA CYS A 410 -19.19 0.33 -10.76
C CYS A 410 -17.89 0.46 -11.58
N CYS A 411 -16.82 -0.19 -11.14
CA CYS A 411 -15.47 0.04 -11.65
C CYS A 411 -14.60 -1.21 -11.62
N THR A 412 -13.41 -1.13 -12.23
CA THR A 412 -12.49 -2.28 -12.33
C THR A 412 -12.11 -2.88 -10.97
N GLU A 413 -11.97 -2.06 -9.92
CA GLU A 413 -11.58 -2.53 -8.58
C GLU A 413 -12.62 -3.47 -7.95
N ASN A 414 -13.89 -3.32 -8.32
CA ASN A 414 -15.00 -4.12 -7.79
C ASN A 414 -15.59 -5.09 -8.84
N ASP A 415 -14.83 -5.38 -9.90
CA ASP A 415 -15.28 -6.20 -11.04
C ASP A 415 -16.56 -5.65 -11.70
N TYR A 416 -16.74 -4.33 -11.65
CA TYR A 416 -17.92 -3.60 -12.12
C TYR A 416 -19.22 -4.07 -11.44
N ALA A 417 -19.17 -4.48 -10.18
CA ALA A 417 -20.34 -4.71 -9.34
C ALA A 417 -20.98 -3.36 -8.92
N LEU A 418 -22.28 -3.36 -8.61
CA LEU A 418 -22.94 -2.17 -8.04
C LEU A 418 -22.62 -2.08 -6.55
N TYR A 419 -21.71 -1.18 -6.18
CA TYR A 419 -21.17 -1.09 -4.81
C TYR A 419 -21.60 0.19 -4.10
N PHE A 420 -22.44 0.02 -3.07
CA PHE A 420 -22.96 1.11 -2.23
C PHE A 420 -21.98 1.45 -1.11
N ASN A 421 -20.86 2.04 -1.49
CA ASN A 421 -19.71 2.28 -0.62
C ASN A 421 -19.79 3.62 0.16
N GLN A 422 -19.09 3.70 1.28
CA GLN A 422 -19.06 4.92 2.11
C GLN A 422 -18.19 6.03 1.53
N SER A 423 -17.19 5.70 0.72
CA SER A 423 -16.27 6.69 0.13
C SER A 423 -17.00 7.63 -0.83
N ASP A 424 -17.93 7.08 -1.62
CA ASP A 424 -18.73 7.82 -2.59
C ASP A 424 -19.98 8.43 -1.97
N PHE A 425 -20.64 7.72 -1.03
CA PHE A 425 -21.98 8.08 -0.55
C PHE A 425 -22.02 8.60 0.89
N SER A 426 -20.88 8.71 1.58
CA SER A 426 -20.81 9.00 3.02
C SER A 426 -21.57 7.95 3.87
N TRP A 427 -21.66 8.15 5.18
CA TRP A 427 -22.41 7.26 6.05
C TRP A 427 -23.92 7.36 5.78
N ALA A 428 -24.56 6.21 5.57
CA ALA A 428 -26.00 6.08 5.36
C ALA A 428 -26.57 6.83 4.12
N GLY A 429 -25.72 7.09 3.11
CA GLY A 429 -26.18 7.52 1.80
C GLY A 429 -26.99 6.43 1.12
N THR A 430 -28.17 6.77 0.59
CA THR A 430 -29.07 5.81 -0.06
C THR A 430 -29.20 6.13 -1.54
N VAL A 431 -28.81 5.19 -2.38
CA VAL A 431 -28.91 5.29 -3.84
C VAL A 431 -30.01 4.38 -4.33
N PHE A 432 -30.94 4.91 -5.11
CA PHE A 432 -31.92 4.11 -5.84
C PHE A 432 -31.31 3.63 -7.15
N VAL A 433 -31.47 2.36 -7.47
CA VAL A 433 -31.14 1.76 -8.77
C VAL A 433 -32.43 1.39 -9.47
N LEU A 434 -32.53 1.79 -10.74
CA LEU A 434 -33.72 1.76 -11.57
C LEU A 434 -33.39 1.02 -12.88
N CYS A 435 -33.78 -0.25 -12.98
CA CYS A 435 -33.52 -1.07 -14.16
C CYS A 435 -34.64 -0.87 -15.19
N LEU A 436 -34.29 -0.27 -16.33
CA LEU A 436 -35.22 0.17 -17.37
C LEU A 436 -35.57 -0.93 -18.39
N THR A 437 -34.95 -2.10 -18.29
CA THR A 437 -35.31 -3.27 -19.11
C THR A 437 -36.49 -4.00 -18.46
N PRO A 438 -37.65 -4.09 -19.12
CA PRO A 438 -38.80 -4.77 -18.55
C PRO A 438 -38.57 -6.29 -18.56
N VAL A 439 -39.08 -6.95 -17.52
CA VAL A 439 -39.04 -8.40 -17.34
C VAL A 439 -40.47 -8.93 -17.28
N ALA A 440 -40.77 -9.95 -18.08
CA ALA A 440 -42.03 -10.67 -17.99
C ALA A 440 -41.93 -11.69 -16.86
N LEU A 441 -42.68 -11.48 -15.78
CA LEU A 441 -42.65 -12.29 -14.57
C LEU A 441 -43.92 -13.13 -14.46
N THR A 442 -43.74 -14.34 -13.96
CA THR A 442 -44.82 -15.22 -13.51
C THR A 442 -44.62 -15.59 -12.04
N SER A 443 -45.70 -15.96 -11.36
CA SER A 443 -45.65 -16.43 -9.96
C SER A 443 -44.77 -17.67 -9.72
N SER A 444 -44.43 -18.43 -10.77
CA SER A 444 -43.49 -19.56 -10.66
C SER A 444 -42.02 -19.15 -10.64
N MET A 445 -41.69 -17.92 -11.03
CA MET A 445 -40.30 -17.47 -11.14
C MET A 445 -39.66 -17.16 -9.78
N ASN A 446 -38.33 -17.11 -9.77
CA ASN A 446 -37.55 -16.69 -8.62
C ASN A 446 -36.60 -15.55 -8.98
N LEU A 447 -36.45 -14.59 -8.09
CA LEU A 447 -35.39 -13.58 -8.16
C LEU A 447 -34.12 -14.16 -7.51
N ILE A 448 -33.01 -14.15 -8.26
CA ILE A 448 -31.68 -14.55 -7.83
C ILE A 448 -30.81 -13.32 -7.70
N LEU A 449 -30.28 -13.11 -6.50
CA LEU A 449 -29.36 -12.02 -6.20
C LEU A 449 -28.02 -12.62 -5.78
N SER A 450 -26.95 -12.19 -6.45
CA SER A 450 -25.57 -12.50 -6.05
C SER A 450 -24.89 -11.25 -5.54
N TYR A 451 -24.41 -11.26 -4.29
CA TYR A 451 -23.87 -10.08 -3.62
C TYR A 451 -22.95 -10.46 -2.43
N THR A 452 -22.27 -9.44 -1.89
CA THR A 452 -21.68 -9.44 -0.55
C THR A 452 -22.19 -8.21 0.20
N VAL A 453 -22.33 -8.31 1.52
CA VAL A 453 -22.77 -7.22 2.42
C VAL A 453 -21.98 -7.28 3.73
N GLY A 454 -21.68 -6.12 4.31
CA GLY A 454 -20.95 -6.00 5.58
C GLY A 454 -21.78 -6.31 6.83
N ALA A 455 -23.11 -6.28 6.71
CA ALA A 455 -24.03 -6.60 7.79
C ALA A 455 -25.37 -7.08 7.25
N SER A 456 -26.03 -7.96 8.02
CA SER A 456 -27.38 -8.39 7.70
C SER A 456 -28.37 -7.24 7.94
N GLN A 457 -29.22 -6.95 6.95
CA GLN A 457 -30.18 -5.84 7.01
C GLN A 457 -31.38 -6.12 6.11
N ASP A 458 -32.55 -5.62 6.49
CA ASP A 458 -33.73 -5.68 5.64
C ASP A 458 -33.57 -4.75 4.43
N ALA A 459 -34.05 -5.20 3.28
CA ALA A 459 -33.96 -4.51 2.00
C ALA A 459 -35.29 -4.59 1.27
N GLU A 460 -35.51 -3.64 0.39
CA GLU A 460 -36.73 -3.58 -0.41
C GLU A 460 -36.37 -3.51 -1.88
N PHE A 461 -36.93 -4.44 -2.63
CA PHE A 461 -36.95 -4.42 -4.09
C PHE A 461 -38.37 -4.07 -4.53
N TYR A 462 -38.48 -3.38 -5.64
CA TYR A 462 -39.73 -2.86 -6.16
C TYR A 462 -39.92 -3.32 -7.59
N LEU A 463 -41.12 -3.79 -7.89
CA LEU A 463 -41.56 -4.11 -9.24
C LEU A 463 -42.62 -3.09 -9.65
N VAL A 464 -42.28 -2.28 -10.64
CA VAL A 464 -43.18 -1.25 -11.22
C VAL A 464 -43.72 -1.77 -12.54
N LYS A 465 -45.03 -1.67 -12.77
CA LYS A 465 -45.62 -2.16 -14.02
C LYS A 465 -45.06 -1.44 -15.23
N LYS A 466 -44.90 -2.18 -16.33
CA LYS A 466 -44.41 -1.64 -17.59
C LYS A 466 -45.29 -0.50 -18.11
N THR A 467 -44.63 0.47 -18.73
CA THR A 467 -45.20 1.62 -19.43
C THR A 467 -44.43 1.84 -20.74
N ASP A 468 -44.95 2.73 -21.60
CA ASP A 468 -44.35 3.08 -22.89
C ASP A 468 -43.27 4.18 -22.79
N LYS A 469 -42.99 4.69 -21.59
CA LYS A 469 -41.92 5.66 -21.33
C LYS A 469 -40.53 5.02 -21.53
N THR A 470 -39.53 5.84 -21.84
CA THR A 470 -38.14 5.38 -22.05
C THR A 470 -37.12 6.33 -21.41
N GLY A 471 -35.87 5.87 -21.26
CA GLY A 471 -34.74 6.68 -20.78
C GLY A 471 -34.99 7.33 -19.40
N ALA A 472 -34.52 8.58 -19.24
CA ALA A 472 -34.65 9.33 -17.99
C ALA A 472 -36.11 9.55 -17.54
N GLU A 473 -37.04 9.74 -18.48
CA GLU A 473 -38.47 9.88 -18.14
C GLU A 473 -39.05 8.59 -17.55
N LEU A 474 -38.57 7.43 -18.02
CA LEU A 474 -38.94 6.14 -17.45
C LEU A 474 -38.34 5.95 -16.05
N ALA A 475 -37.07 6.30 -15.86
CA ALA A 475 -36.43 6.26 -14.55
C ALA A 475 -37.20 7.08 -13.51
N GLN A 476 -37.60 8.31 -13.89
CA GLN A 476 -38.42 9.17 -13.06
C GLN A 476 -39.79 8.53 -12.74
N TYR A 477 -40.48 8.00 -13.75
CA TYR A 477 -41.76 7.31 -13.56
C TYR A 477 -41.65 6.13 -12.57
N ILE A 478 -40.61 5.30 -12.71
CA ILE A 478 -40.37 4.16 -11.81
C ILE A 478 -40.23 4.66 -10.37
N TYR A 479 -39.41 5.69 -10.15
CA TYR A 479 -39.20 6.25 -8.82
C TYR A 479 -40.50 6.84 -8.24
N GLU A 480 -41.25 7.61 -9.03
CA GLU A 480 -42.52 8.21 -8.60
C GLU A 480 -43.59 7.17 -8.22
N GLU A 481 -43.70 6.07 -8.98
CA GLU A 481 -44.62 4.97 -8.66
C GLU A 481 -44.24 4.25 -7.34
N ILE A 482 -42.94 4.14 -7.05
CA ILE A 482 -42.46 3.61 -5.76
C ILE A 482 -42.87 4.56 -4.63
N GLN A 483 -42.64 5.86 -4.79
CA GLN A 483 -43.03 6.86 -3.78
C GLN A 483 -44.55 6.93 -3.58
N ALA A 484 -45.32 6.71 -4.63
CA ALA A 484 -46.78 6.66 -4.57
C ALA A 484 -47.33 5.37 -3.92
N GLY A 485 -46.49 4.35 -3.68
CA GLY A 485 -46.92 3.06 -3.16
C GLY A 485 -47.62 2.16 -4.19
N ASN A 486 -47.44 2.46 -5.48
CA ASN A 486 -48.05 1.71 -6.59
C ASN A 486 -47.20 0.48 -7.01
N ALA A 487 -45.95 0.41 -6.54
CA ALA A 487 -45.04 -0.70 -6.83
C ALA A 487 -45.35 -1.95 -5.97
N VAL A 488 -45.19 -3.13 -6.57
CA VAL A 488 -45.17 -4.39 -5.79
C VAL A 488 -43.84 -4.44 -5.05
N THR A 489 -43.89 -4.50 -3.72
CA THR A 489 -42.70 -4.52 -2.87
C THR A 489 -42.32 -5.96 -2.53
N LEU A 490 -41.09 -6.34 -2.86
CA LEU A 490 -40.47 -7.59 -2.46
C LEU A 490 -39.63 -7.30 -1.20
N GLN A 491 -40.08 -7.85 -0.08
CA GLN A 491 -39.33 -7.81 1.16
C GLN A 491 -38.16 -8.77 1.06
N PHE A 492 -36.97 -8.26 1.29
CA PHE A 492 -35.73 -8.99 1.16
C PHE A 492 -34.85 -8.78 2.39
N LYS A 493 -33.93 -9.70 2.64
CA LYS A 493 -32.95 -9.55 3.71
C LYS A 493 -31.56 -9.79 3.16
N TRP A 494 -30.72 -8.76 3.22
CA TRP A 494 -29.29 -8.91 3.05
C TRP A 494 -28.78 -9.87 4.11
N LEU A 495 -28.12 -10.94 3.69
CA LEU A 495 -27.47 -11.89 4.58
C LEU A 495 -25.98 -11.59 4.60
N TYR A 496 -25.44 -11.30 5.78
CA TYR A 496 -24.01 -11.09 5.98
C TYR A 496 -23.19 -12.20 5.34
N SER A 497 -22.18 -11.81 4.56
CA SER A 497 -21.20 -12.72 4.01
C SER A 497 -19.91 -11.98 3.66
N ASP A 498 -18.78 -12.57 4.06
CA ASP A 498 -17.41 -12.16 3.70
C ASP A 498 -17.02 -12.54 2.27
N THR A 499 -17.86 -13.36 1.61
CA THR A 499 -17.71 -13.81 0.23
C THR A 499 -19.01 -13.58 -0.56
N TYR A 500 -18.94 -13.67 -1.89
CA TYR A 500 -20.15 -13.59 -2.71
C TYR A 500 -21.06 -14.79 -2.44
N ILE A 501 -22.29 -14.50 -2.02
CA ILE A 501 -23.35 -15.49 -1.90
C ILE A 501 -24.40 -15.24 -2.97
N SER A 502 -25.15 -16.28 -3.30
CA SER A 502 -26.34 -16.19 -4.13
C SER A 502 -27.54 -16.64 -3.31
N VAL A 503 -28.58 -15.82 -3.30
CA VAL A 503 -29.84 -16.14 -2.61
C VAL A 503 -31.00 -16.05 -3.59
N MET A 504 -32.07 -16.77 -3.26
CA MET A 504 -33.23 -16.94 -4.10
C MET A 504 -34.47 -16.45 -3.35
N GLN A 505 -35.25 -15.60 -4.00
CA GLN A 505 -36.52 -15.08 -3.50
C GLN A 505 -37.66 -15.54 -4.42
N SER A 506 -38.62 -16.29 -3.86
CA SER A 506 -39.82 -16.71 -4.59
C SER A 506 -40.69 -15.52 -4.96
N LEU A 507 -41.27 -15.57 -6.17
CA LEU A 507 -42.23 -14.59 -6.68
C LEU A 507 -43.68 -15.11 -6.65
N GLU A 508 -43.97 -16.15 -5.86
CA GLU A 508 -45.32 -16.76 -5.78
C GLU A 508 -46.46 -15.76 -5.52
N ASN A 509 -46.16 -14.65 -4.83
CA ASN A 509 -47.12 -13.60 -4.48
C ASN A 509 -47.09 -12.41 -5.45
N VAL A 510 -46.29 -12.47 -6.52
CA VAL A 510 -46.21 -11.43 -7.56
C VAL A 510 -47.20 -11.78 -8.68
N PRO A 511 -48.14 -10.87 -9.01
CA PRO A 511 -49.05 -11.09 -10.13
C PRO A 511 -48.28 -11.18 -11.45
N ASP A 512 -48.69 -12.10 -12.32
CA ASP A 512 -48.11 -12.23 -13.65
C ASP A 512 -48.21 -10.90 -14.44
N GLY A 513 -47.14 -10.53 -15.15
CA GLY A 513 -47.09 -9.28 -15.91
C GLY A 513 -45.68 -8.85 -16.31
N GLU A 514 -45.58 -7.72 -17.00
CA GLU A 514 -44.29 -7.09 -17.33
C GLU A 514 -43.96 -5.99 -16.32
N TYR A 515 -42.75 -6.06 -15.75
CA TYR A 515 -42.30 -5.16 -14.68
C TYR A 515 -40.91 -4.59 -14.94
N TYR A 516 -40.67 -3.39 -14.43
CA TYR A 516 -39.33 -2.83 -14.21
C TYR A 516 -38.90 -3.13 -12.79
N LEU A 517 -37.62 -3.48 -12.61
CA LEU A 517 -37.03 -3.71 -11.29
C LEU A 517 -36.37 -2.45 -10.77
N ALA A 518 -36.58 -2.14 -9.50
CA ALA A 518 -35.84 -1.11 -8.79
C ALA A 518 -35.51 -1.57 -7.37
N PHE A 519 -34.49 -0.98 -6.77
CA PHE A 519 -34.13 -1.24 -5.38
C PHE A 519 -33.31 -0.09 -4.82
N LYS A 520 -33.16 -0.07 -3.49
CA LYS A 520 -32.29 0.88 -2.80
C LYS A 520 -31.09 0.14 -2.21
N GLY A 521 -29.92 0.73 -2.30
CA GLY A 521 -28.75 0.31 -1.54
C GLY A 521 -28.25 1.47 -0.67
N THR A 522 -27.79 1.14 0.52
CA THR A 522 -27.40 2.12 1.53
C THR A 522 -25.96 1.89 1.97
N SER A 523 -25.16 2.94 2.01
CA SER A 523 -23.76 2.92 2.44
C SER A 523 -23.62 2.96 3.97
N ASP A 524 -24.46 2.21 4.68
CA ASP A 524 -24.37 2.05 6.13
C ASP A 524 -23.44 0.87 6.47
N ASN A 525 -23.76 0.08 7.50
CA ASN A 525 -23.01 -1.13 7.86
C ASN A 525 -23.22 -2.27 6.85
N SER A 526 -24.30 -2.24 6.05
CA SER A 526 -24.55 -3.29 5.05
C SER A 526 -23.73 -3.07 3.79
N HIS A 527 -23.61 -1.82 3.33
CA HIS A 527 -22.86 -1.39 2.15
C HIS A 527 -22.85 -2.45 1.03
N PRO A 528 -24.03 -2.85 0.51
CA PRO A 528 -24.14 -3.99 -0.37
C PRO A 528 -23.28 -3.83 -1.62
N MET A 529 -22.74 -4.92 -2.11
CA MET A 529 -22.03 -4.99 -3.39
C MET A 529 -22.67 -6.08 -4.23
N ILE A 530 -23.41 -5.68 -5.26
CA ILE A 530 -24.26 -6.58 -6.05
C ILE A 530 -23.53 -6.98 -7.32
N LYS A 531 -23.27 -8.29 -7.44
CA LYS A 531 -22.62 -8.90 -8.59
C LYS A 531 -23.60 -9.22 -9.71
N SER A 532 -24.76 -9.78 -9.39
CA SER A 532 -25.78 -10.05 -10.42
C SER A 532 -27.19 -10.09 -9.88
N ILE A 533 -28.12 -9.78 -10.78
CA ILE A 533 -29.56 -9.79 -10.58
C ILE A 533 -30.18 -10.55 -11.74
N LYS A 534 -30.77 -11.71 -11.46
CA LYS A 534 -31.36 -12.59 -12.47
C LYS A 534 -32.75 -13.04 -12.03
N PHE A 535 -33.68 -13.17 -12.97
CA PHE A 535 -34.90 -13.92 -12.74
C PHE A 535 -34.76 -15.31 -13.35
N MET A 536 -35.08 -16.34 -12.58
CA MET A 536 -35.00 -17.73 -12.98
C MET A 536 -36.42 -18.25 -13.26
N GLY A 537 -36.62 -18.85 -14.45
CA GLY A 537 -37.82 -19.59 -14.78
C GLY A 537 -38.08 -20.72 -13.76
N GLY A 538 -39.35 -20.88 -13.38
CA GLY A 538 -39.80 -21.91 -12.43
C GLY A 538 -40.05 -23.28 -13.05
#